data_AF-A0A015MMV5-F1
#
_entry.id   AF-A0A015MMV5-F1
#
_cell.length_a   1.000
_cell.length_b   1.000
_cell.length_c   1.000
_cell.angle_alpha   90.00
_cell.angle_beta   90.00
_cell.angle_gamma   90.00
#
_symmetry.space_group_name_H-M   'P 1'
#
loop_
_entity.id
_entity.type
_entity.pdbx_description
1 polymer ?
#
loop_
_entity_poly.entity_id
_entity_poly.type
_entity_poly.pdbx_seq_one_letter_code
_entity_poly.pdbx_strand_id
1 'polypeptide(L)'
;MAFQLVQNLFDNVNKYFNYKQYSTDTNYDVILHVGEEQDYKKFYAHSATLKVKSKYFESALSSRWINKEDDYYILRIPNISPKVFEIILRYCRSF
;
A
#
# COMPACT_ATOMS: atom_id res chain seq x y z
N MET A 1 32.95 -12.27 -0.18
CA MET A 1 31.69 -13.01 0.06
C MET A 1 30.62 -12.14 0.72
N ALA A 2 30.89 -11.47 1.86
CA ALA A 2 29.93 -10.58 2.51
C ALA A 2 29.53 -9.34 1.66
N PHE A 3 30.47 -8.72 0.94
CA PHE A 3 30.20 -7.54 0.11
C PHE A 3 29.21 -7.82 -1.04
N GLN A 4 29.34 -8.97 -1.72
CA GLN A 4 28.41 -9.37 -2.78
C GLN A 4 27.02 -9.68 -2.23
N LEU A 5 26.92 -10.25 -1.03
CA LEU A 5 25.65 -10.49 -0.34
C LEU A 5 24.96 -9.16 0.02
N VAL A 6 25.71 -8.19 0.53
CA VAL A 6 25.18 -6.86 0.86
C VAL A 6 24.76 -6.11 -0.42
N GLN A 7 25.53 -6.19 -1.50
CA GLN A 7 25.16 -5.60 -2.79
C GLN A 7 23.92 -6.26 -3.39
N ASN A 8 23.87 -7.60 -3.42
CA ASN A 8 22.68 -8.31 -3.91
C ASN A 8 21.44 -8.02 -3.05
N LEU A 9 21.60 -7.84 -1.73
CA LEU A 9 20.52 -7.41 -0.87
C LEU A 9 20.07 -5.99 -1.22
N PHE A 10 21.02 -5.06 -1.39
CA PHE A 10 20.75 -3.67 -1.73
C PHE A 10 20.08 -3.54 -3.10
N ASP A 11 20.54 -4.29 -4.10
CA ASP A 11 19.98 -4.33 -5.45
C ASP A 11 18.59 -4.96 -5.49
N ASN A 12 18.37 -6.05 -4.74
CA ASN A 12 17.04 -6.65 -4.61
C ASN A 12 16.07 -5.69 -3.93
N VAL A 13 16.49 -5.06 -2.83
CA VAL A 13 15.70 -4.06 -2.12
C VAL A 13 15.41 -2.85 -3.02
N ASN A 14 16.40 -2.36 -3.78
CA ASN A 14 16.24 -1.27 -4.74
C ASN A 14 15.34 -1.65 -5.92
N LYS A 15 15.34 -2.91 -6.36
CA LYS A 15 14.38 -3.40 -7.37
C LYS A 15 12.94 -3.29 -6.87
N TYR A 16 12.71 -3.57 -5.59
CA TYR A 16 11.39 -3.35 -4.97
C TYR A 16 11.06 -1.86 -4.80
N PHE A 17 12.07 -0.98 -4.65
CA PHE A 17 11.88 0.48 -4.52
C PHE A 17 11.79 1.24 -5.85
N ASN A 18 12.41 0.75 -6.93
CA ASN A 18 12.48 1.45 -8.23
C ASN A 18 11.42 1.02 -9.25
N TYR A 19 10.42 0.22 -8.86
CA TYR A 19 9.29 -0.03 -9.74
C TYR A 19 8.44 1.25 -9.85
N LYS A 20 8.36 1.75 -11.09
CA LYS A 20 7.70 3.00 -11.49
C LYS A 20 6.34 3.14 -10.80
N GLN A 21 6.13 4.29 -10.15
CA GLN A 21 4.86 4.69 -9.57
C GLN A 21 3.82 4.72 -10.70
N TYR A 22 3.03 3.65 -10.84
CA TYR A 22 1.80 3.67 -11.64
C TYR A 22 0.80 4.51 -10.83
N SER A 23 0.89 5.83 -11.02
CA SER A 23 0.08 6.85 -10.36
C SER A 23 -1.30 7.03 -11.00
N THR A 24 -1.72 6.13 -11.89
CA THR A 24 -2.99 6.27 -12.61
C THR A 24 -3.65 4.92 -12.81
N ASP A 25 -3.92 4.20 -11.72
CA ASP A 25 -4.93 3.16 -11.76
C ASP A 25 -6.28 3.89 -11.75
N THR A 26 -6.87 4.13 -12.93
CA THR A 26 -7.96 5.10 -13.10
C THR A 26 -9.28 4.69 -12.43
N ASN A 27 -9.37 3.45 -11.94
CA ASN A 27 -10.61 2.85 -11.42
C ASN A 27 -10.52 2.42 -9.95
N TYR A 28 -9.74 3.13 -9.10
CA TYR A 28 -9.66 2.81 -7.68
C TYR A 28 -11.00 3.04 -6.96
N ASP A 29 -11.27 2.27 -5.92
CA ASP A 29 -12.46 2.40 -5.05
C ASP A 29 -12.07 2.55 -3.56
N VAL A 30 -10.78 2.51 -3.22
CA VAL A 30 -10.25 2.71 -1.86
C VAL A 30 -9.23 3.85 -1.83
N ILE A 31 -9.38 4.75 -0.85
CA ILE A 31 -8.39 5.76 -0.48
C ILE A 31 -7.82 5.41 0.90
N LEU A 32 -6.50 5.20 0.94
CA LEU A 32 -5.74 4.84 2.14
C LEU A 32 -4.99 6.07 2.63
N HIS A 33 -5.37 6.56 3.80
CA HIS A 33 -4.71 7.66 4.51
C HIS A 33 -3.67 7.05 5.46
N VAL A 34 -2.38 7.20 5.12
CA VAL A 34 -1.29 6.52 5.83
C VAL A 34 -0.37 7.53 6.48
N GLY A 35 0.02 7.23 7.72
CA GLY A 35 0.82 8.11 8.55
C GLY A 35 0.04 9.29 9.11
N GLU A 36 0.74 10.17 9.81
CA GLU A 36 0.17 11.35 10.48
C GLU A 36 1.05 12.59 10.27
N GLU A 37 0.43 13.76 10.42
CA GLU A 37 1.09 15.07 10.39
C GLU A 37 2.03 15.26 9.18
N GLN A 38 3.34 15.36 9.43
CA GLN A 38 4.37 15.66 8.43
C GLN A 38 4.80 14.42 7.63
N ASP A 39 4.51 13.21 8.12
CA ASP A 39 4.81 11.94 7.45
C ASP A 39 3.50 11.27 7.00
N TYR A 40 2.74 11.98 6.18
CA TYR A 40 1.42 11.56 5.69
C TYR A 40 1.40 11.40 4.16
N LYS A 41 0.72 10.37 3.66
CA LYS A 41 0.49 10.16 2.22
C LYS A 41 -0.84 9.46 1.95
N LYS A 42 -1.49 9.86 0.86
CA LYS A 42 -2.63 9.11 0.29
C LYS A 42 -2.15 8.05 -0.69
N PHE A 43 -2.75 6.87 -0.59
CA PHE A 43 -2.62 5.82 -1.59
C PHE A 43 -4.01 5.45 -2.13
N TYR A 44 -4.06 5.07 -3.39
CA TYR A 44 -5.29 4.74 -4.12
C TYR A 44 -5.22 3.29 -4.55
N ALA A 45 -6.24 2.49 -4.25
CA ALA A 45 -6.18 1.05 -4.50
C ALA A 45 -7.56 0.45 -4.81
N HIS A 46 -7.53 -0.77 -5.33
CA HIS A 46 -8.72 -1.58 -5.56
C HIS A 46 -9.01 -2.47 -4.35
N SER A 47 -10.21 -2.38 -3.82
CA SER A 47 -10.67 -3.15 -2.68
C SER A 47 -10.53 -4.65 -2.95
N ALA A 48 -10.96 -5.11 -4.13
CA ALA A 48 -10.87 -6.51 -4.54
C ALA A 48 -9.43 -7.06 -4.44
N THR A 49 -8.45 -6.33 -4.96
CA THR A 49 -7.03 -6.72 -4.89
C THR A 49 -6.53 -6.80 -3.45
N LEU A 50 -6.85 -5.79 -2.63
CA LEU A 50 -6.43 -5.76 -1.23
C LEU A 50 -7.05 -6.91 -0.42
N LYS A 51 -8.35 -7.19 -0.61
CA LYS A 51 -9.07 -8.27 0.10
C LYS A 51 -8.47 -9.64 -0.20
N VAL A 52 -8.18 -9.93 -1.47
CA VAL A 52 -7.60 -11.23 -1.89
C VAL A 52 -6.21 -11.44 -1.28
N LYS A 53 -5.41 -10.38 -1.15
CA LYS A 53 -4.00 -10.48 -0.73
C LYS A 53 -3.79 -10.34 0.78
N SER A 54 -4.81 -9.94 1.53
CA SER A 54 -4.67 -9.66 2.96
C SER A 54 -5.98 -9.83 3.72
N LYS A 55 -6.00 -10.75 4.68
CA LYS A 55 -7.11 -10.92 5.64
C LYS A 55 -7.41 -9.65 6.44
N TYR A 56 -6.39 -8.82 6.69
CA TYR A 56 -6.59 -7.53 7.34
C TYR A 56 -7.46 -6.62 6.47
N PHE A 57 -7.11 -6.46 5.18
CA PHE A 57 -7.91 -5.63 4.28
C PHE A 57 -9.25 -6.26 3.95
N GLU A 58 -9.34 -7.59 3.86
CA GLU A 58 -10.61 -8.33 3.76
C GLU A 58 -11.57 -7.94 4.88
N SER A 59 -11.09 -7.96 6.13
CA SER A 59 -11.87 -7.59 7.30
C SER A 59 -12.19 -6.10 7.33
N ALA A 60 -11.18 -5.25 7.12
CA ALA A 60 -11.32 -3.80 7.18
C ALA A 60 -12.31 -3.27 6.14
N LEU A 61 -12.24 -3.75 4.90
CA LEU A 61 -13.09 -3.34 3.78
C LEU A 61 -14.43 -4.09 3.71
N SER A 62 -14.69 -5.03 4.62
CA SER A 62 -16.00 -5.70 4.76
C SER A 62 -16.74 -5.26 6.03
N SER A 63 -16.13 -4.39 6.83
CA SER A 63 -16.76 -3.80 8.00
C SER A 63 -17.95 -2.93 7.61
N ARG A 64 -19.08 -3.10 8.29
CA ARG A 64 -20.27 -2.24 8.13
C ARG A 64 -20.02 -0.79 8.58
N TRP A 65 -18.96 -0.58 9.35
CA TRP A 65 -18.58 0.72 9.91
C TRP A 65 -17.47 1.40 9.13
N ILE A 66 -17.09 0.88 7.95
CA ILE A 66 -16.11 1.56 7.13
C ILE A 66 -16.67 2.89 6.64
N ASN A 67 -15.86 3.94 6.76
CA ASN A 67 -16.22 5.24 6.24
C ASN A 67 -16.23 5.17 4.71
N LYS A 68 -17.30 5.69 4.11
CA LYS A 68 -17.35 6.01 2.69
C LYS A 68 -17.47 7.51 2.53
N GLU A 69 -16.63 8.07 1.67
CA GLU A 69 -16.76 9.44 1.17
C GLU A 69 -17.11 9.31 -0.31
N ASP A 70 -18.30 9.78 -0.67
CA ASP A 70 -18.94 9.50 -1.97
C ASP A 70 -18.96 7.99 -2.29
N ASP A 71 -18.32 7.59 -3.39
CA ASP A 71 -18.23 6.20 -3.83
C ASP A 71 -16.97 5.46 -3.34
N TYR A 72 -16.11 6.13 -2.56
CA TYR A 72 -14.81 5.59 -2.15
C TYR A 72 -14.79 5.12 -0.70
N TYR A 73 -14.19 3.94 -0.46
CA TYR A 73 -13.87 3.46 0.88
C TYR A 73 -12.67 4.22 1.45
N ILE A 74 -12.79 4.71 2.68
CA ILE A 74 -11.73 5.45 3.36
C ILE A 74 -11.17 4.61 4.51
N LEU A 75 -9.86 4.33 4.47
CA LEU A 75 -9.13 3.68 5.57
C LEU A 75 -8.02 4.58 6.07
N ARG A 76 -7.89 4.69 7.39
CA ARG A 76 -6.84 5.44 8.06
C ARG A 76 -5.88 4.48 8.77
N ILE A 77 -4.59 4.65 8.51
CA ILE A 77 -3.50 3.80 9.00
C ILE A 77 -2.41 4.72 9.55
N PRO A 78 -2.63 5.34 10.72
CA PRO A 78 -1.72 6.34 11.28
C PRO A 78 -0.37 5.75 11.73
N ASN A 79 -0.39 4.49 12.19
CA ASN A 79 0.76 3.86 12.85
C ASN A 79 1.81 3.27 11.89
N ILE A 80 1.78 3.61 10.60
CA ILE A 80 2.72 3.11 9.60
C ILE A 80 3.20 4.29 8.75
N SER A 81 4.52 4.39 8.56
CA SER A 81 5.06 5.44 7.69
C SER A 81 4.66 5.17 6.23
N PRO A 82 4.36 6.23 5.45
CA PRO A 82 4.11 6.14 4.02
C PRO A 82 5.12 5.29 3.25
N LYS A 83 6.42 5.42 3.56
CA LYS A 83 7.49 4.69 2.87
C LYS A 83 7.40 3.18 3.10
N VAL A 84 7.11 2.75 4.32
CA VAL A 84 6.92 1.33 4.64
C VAL A 84 5.65 0.81 3.99
N PHE A 85 4.57 1.58 4.06
CA PHE A 85 3.30 1.19 3.46
C PHE A 85 3.37 1.06 1.94
N GLU A 86 4.17 1.88 1.27
CA GLU A 86 4.37 1.77 -0.17
C GLU A 86 4.93 0.39 -0.58
N ILE A 87 5.79 -0.21 0.24
CA ILE A 87 6.32 -1.56 0.03
C ILE A 87 5.22 -2.60 0.21
N ILE A 88 4.42 -2.47 1.27
CA ILE A 88 3.27 -3.37 1.54
C ILE A 88 2.28 -3.32 0.38
N LEU A 89 1.93 -2.11 -0.07
CA LEU A 89 0.98 -1.92 -1.15
C LEU A 89 1.50 -2.48 -2.47
N ARG A 90 2.80 -2.40 -2.73
CA ARG A 90 3.42 -3.04 -3.91
C ARG A 90 3.30 -4.55 -3.85
N TYR A 91 3.51 -5.18 -2.70
CA TYR A 91 3.28 -6.62 -2.52
C TYR A 91 1.82 -7.02 -2.78
N CYS A 92 0.86 -6.21 -2.32
CA CYS A 92 -0.56 -6.44 -2.60
C CYS A 92 -0.89 -6.29 -4.10
N ARG A 93 -0.17 -5.44 -4.84
CA ARG A 93 -0.42 -5.21 -6.27
C ARG A 93 0.31 -6.15 -7.21
N SER A 94 1.40 -6.79 -6.79
CA SER A 94 2.13 -7.74 -7.64
C SER A 94 1.31 -9.02 -7.87
N PHE A 95 1.15 -9.38 -9.15
CA PHE A 95 0.77 -10.71 -9.59
C PHE A 95 1.95 -11.65 -9.48
#